data_AF-A0A379FEP2-F1
#
_entry.id   AF-A0A379FEP2-F1
#
_cell.length_a   1.000
_cell.length_b   1.000
_cell.length_c   1.000
_cell.angle_alpha   90.00
_cell.angle_beta   90.00
_cell.angle_gamma   90.00
#
_symmetry.space_group_name_H-M   'P 1'
#
loop_
_entity.id
_entity.type
_entity.pdbx_description
1 polymer ?
#
loop_
_entity_poly.entity_id
_entity_poly.type
_entity_poly.pdbx_seq_one_letter_code
_entity_poly.pdbx_strand_id
1 'polypeptide(L)' 'MKFSYFSQPNIQWLVSDIAEKCVQPARWSTDIDTLVEMVAKEAKPGDHILIMSNGGFGGIHEKLLAKLATPKSSVDQY' A
#
# COMPACT_ATOMS: atom_id res chain seq x y z
N MET A 1 -7.87 -3.00 12.93
CA MET A 1 -8.53 -3.86 11.93
C MET A 1 -8.23 -5.30 12.29
N LYS A 2 -9.24 -6.18 12.41
CA LYS A 2 -9.04 -7.60 12.75
C LYS A 2 -9.32 -8.42 11.49
N PHE A 3 -8.39 -9.29 11.12
CA PHE A 3 -8.58 -10.25 10.04
C PHE A 3 -8.82 -11.63 10.66
N SER A 4 -9.83 -12.34 10.16
CA SER A 4 -10.16 -13.70 10.57
C SER A 4 -10.20 -14.57 9.33
N TYR A 5 -9.57 -15.73 9.41
CA TYR A 5 -9.41 -16.64 8.27
C TYR A 5 -10.00 -18.01 8.60
N PHE A 6 -10.49 -18.70 7.57
CA PHE A 6 -11.03 -20.05 7.66
C PHE A 6 -10.35 -20.93 6.61
N SER A 7 -9.93 -22.14 6.99
CA SER A 7 -9.28 -23.10 6.10
C SER A 7 -10.19 -24.29 5.81
N GLN A 8 -10.25 -24.73 4.56
CA GLN A 8 -10.89 -25.97 4.14
C GLN A 8 -9.87 -27.11 4.06
N PRO A 9 -10.26 -28.37 4.37
CA PRO A 9 -9.34 -29.49 4.45
C PRO A 9 -8.70 -29.92 3.11
N ASN A 10 -9.19 -29.41 1.96
CA ASN A 10 -8.71 -29.77 0.63
C ASN A 10 -7.77 -28.73 -0.01
N ILE A 11 -7.32 -27.72 0.75
CA ILE A 11 -6.41 -26.69 0.26
C ILE A 11 -4.96 -27.07 0.60
N GLN A 12 -4.09 -27.07 -0.41
CA GLN A 12 -2.68 -27.47 -0.33
C GLN A 12 -1.80 -26.48 0.45
N TRP A 13 -2.23 -25.22 0.59
CA TRP A 13 -1.50 -24.19 1.32
C TRP A 13 -2.15 -23.93 2.69
N LEU A 14 -1.33 -23.72 3.72
CA LEU A 14 -1.82 -23.50 5.07
C LEU A 14 -2.24 -22.04 5.25
N VAL A 15 -3.48 -21.82 5.67
CA VAL A 15 -4.01 -20.49 5.98
C VAL A 15 -3.18 -19.80 7.09
N SER A 16 -2.61 -20.56 8.02
CA SER A 16 -1.67 -20.07 9.02
C SER A 16 -0.47 -19.35 8.40
N ASP A 17 0.11 -19.91 7.34
CA ASP A 17 1.32 -19.37 6.71
C ASP A 17 1.08 -18.01 6.05
N ILE A 18 -0.16 -17.77 5.59
CA ILE A 18 -0.58 -16.48 5.04
C ILE A 18 -0.94 -15.51 6.17
N ALA A 19 -1.68 -15.99 7.17
CA ALA A 19 -2.11 -15.17 8.30
C ALA A 19 -0.93 -14.64 9.13
N GLU A 20 0.09 -15.45 9.37
CA GLU A 20 1.31 -15.07 10.10
C GLU A 20 2.13 -14.02 9.34
N LYS A 21 2.08 -14.04 8.00
CA LYS A 21 2.71 -13.01 7.15
C LYS A 21 1.85 -11.75 7.02
N CYS A 22 0.60 -11.78 7.48
CA CYS A 22 -0.35 -10.68 7.39
C CYS A 22 -0.31 -9.78 8.63
N VAL A 23 0.88 -9.31 9.00
CA VAL A 23 1.05 -8.17 9.92
C VAL A 23 1.45 -6.98 9.07
N GLN A 24 0.45 -6.25 8.58
CA GLN A 24 0.70 -5.06 7.76
C GLN A 24 0.84 -3.84 8.68
N PRO A 25 2.01 -3.18 8.72
CA PRO A 25 2.18 -1.94 9.47
C PRO A 25 1.28 -0.86 8.86
N ALA A 26 0.37 -0.33 9.67
CA ALA A 26 -0.40 0.84 9.28
C ALA A 26 0.47 2.09 9.46
N ARG A 27 0.65 2.87 8.39
CA ARG A 27 1.27 4.19 8.41
C ARG A 27 0.19 5.25 8.24
N TRP A 28 0.34 6.39 8.91
CA TRP A 28 -0.60 7.51 8.83
C TRP A 28 0.15 8.84 8.85
N SER A 29 -0.50 9.89 8.36
CA SER A 29 0.01 11.27 8.35
C SER A 29 -1.18 12.23 8.43
N THR A 30 -1.00 13.38 9.09
CA THR A 30 -1.98 14.50 9.06
C THR A 30 -1.83 15.38 7.83
N ASP A 31 -0.69 15.29 7.12
CA ASP A 31 -0.44 15.99 5.87
C ASP A 31 -0.59 15.03 4.68
N ILE A 32 -1.35 15.46 3.69
CA ILE A 32 -1.64 14.67 2.50
C ILE A 32 -0.43 14.52 1.60
N ASP A 33 0.42 15.54 1.52
CA ASP A 33 1.59 15.51 0.65
C ASP A 33 2.61 14.51 1.19
N THR A 34 2.83 14.52 2.51
CA THR A 34 3.61 13.49 3.20
C THR A 34 3.04 12.07 2.98
N LEU A 35 1.72 11.89 3.01
CA LEU A 35 1.11 10.57 2.74
C LEU A 35 1.36 10.10 1.30
N VAL A 36 1.22 11.00 0.33
CA VAL A 36 1.49 10.71 -1.08
C VAL A 36 2.96 10.30 -1.28
N GLU A 37 3.89 10.96 -0.61
CA GLU A 37 5.32 10.63 -0.69
C GLU A 37 5.64 9.25 -0.10
N MET A 38 5.06 8.92 1.06
CA MET A 38 5.23 7.60 1.65
C MET A 38 4.73 6.49 0.71
N VAL A 39 3.53 6.65 0.15
CA VAL A 39 2.95 5.67 -0.78
C VAL A 39 3.79 5.55 -2.05
N ALA A 40 4.19 6.66 -2.66
CA ALA A 40 5.00 6.65 -3.88
C ALA A 40 6.39 6.03 -3.66
N LYS A 41 6.99 6.22 -2.46
CA LYS A 41 8.26 5.60 -2.10
C LYS A 41 8.14 4.08 -2.02
N GLU A 42 7.06 3.56 -1.46
CA GLU A 42 6.83 2.13 -1.30
C GLU A 42 6.38 1.44 -2.59
N ALA A 43 5.63 2.12 -3.46
CA ALA A 43 5.08 1.58 -4.69
C ALA A 43 6.15 1.08 -5.68
N LYS A 44 5.93 -0.10 -6.25
CA LYS A 44 6.77 -0.75 -7.27
C LYS A 44 5.97 -1.06 -8.53
N PRO A 45 6.63 -1.21 -9.69
CA PRO A 45 5.96 -1.70 -10.89
C PRO A 45 5.26 -3.05 -10.62
N GLY A 46 3.98 -3.14 -10.98
CA GLY A 46 3.15 -4.32 -10.73
C GLY A 46 2.32 -4.26 -9.44
N ASP A 47 2.57 -3.29 -8.55
CA ASP A 47 1.72 -3.10 -7.37
C ASP A 47 0.35 -2.52 -7.74
N HIS A 48 -0.67 -2.95 -7.01
CA HIS A 48 -2.01 -2.38 -7.07
C HIS A 48 -2.27 -1.56 -5.81
N ILE A 49 -2.57 -0.27 -5.98
CA ILE A 49 -2.83 0.66 -4.88
C ILE A 49 -4.33 0.98 -4.83
N LEU A 50 -4.98 0.69 -3.70
CA LEU A 50 -6.38 1.05 -3.44
C LEU A 50 -6.44 2.32 -2.59
N ILE A 51 -7.09 3.36 -3.11
CA ILE A 51 -7.40 4.58 -2.36
C ILE A 51 -8.89 4.62 -2.07
N MET A 52 -9.26 4.67 -0.79
CA MET A 52 -10.64 4.84 -0.34
C MET A 52 -10.80 6.22 0.30
N SER A 53 -10.96 7.25 -0.53
CA SER A 53 -11.22 8.62 -0.10
C SER A 53 -12.70 8.95 -0.29
N ASN A 54 -13.26 9.74 0.62
CA ASN A 54 -14.61 10.33 0.47
C ASN A 54 -14.58 11.69 -0.25
N GLY A 55 -13.44 12.08 -0.85
CA GLY A 55 -13.25 13.36 -1.55
C GLY A 55 -12.67 14.49 -0.70
N GLY A 56 -12.64 14.36 0.64
CA GLY A 56 -12.10 15.38 1.55
C GLY A 56 -10.57 15.39 1.72
N PHE A 57 -9.84 14.59 0.94
CA PHE A 57 -8.41 14.32 1.13
C PHE A 57 -7.52 15.15 0.20
N GLY A 58 -7.92 16.38 -0.14
CA GLY A 58 -7.06 17.33 -0.86
C GLY A 58 -6.54 16.87 -2.23
N GLY A 59 -7.34 16.11 -2.99
CA GLY A 59 -6.96 15.63 -4.33
C GLY A 59 -5.88 14.54 -4.33
N ILE A 60 -5.90 13.64 -3.34
CA ILE A 60 -4.90 12.57 -3.20
C ILE A 60 -4.73 11.71 -4.45
N HIS A 61 -5.81 11.48 -5.21
CA HIS A 61 -5.78 10.66 -6.42
C HIS A 61 -4.87 11.29 -7.49
N GLU A 62 -5.09 12.57 -7.78
CA GLU A 62 -4.32 13.33 -8.77
C GLU A 62 -2.87 13.51 -8.32
N LYS A 63 -2.66 13.83 -7.04
CA LYS A 63 -1.32 14.00 -6.46
C LYS A 63 -0.50 12.71 -6.54
N LEU A 64 -1.10 11.57 -6.22
CA LEU A 64 -0.40 10.28 -6.26
C LEU A 64 -0.09 9.87 -7.71
N LEU A 65 -1.05 10.02 -8.62
CA LEU A 65 -0.82 9.72 -10.05
C LEU A 65 0.33 10.57 -10.62
N ALA A 66 0.37 11.87 -10.32
CA ALA A 66 1.45 12.74 -10.74
C ALA A 66 2.81 12.29 -10.19
N LYS A 67 2.87 11.88 -8.92
CA LYS A 67 4.12 11.41 -8.28
C LYS A 67 4.59 10.08 -8.87
N LEU A 68 3.69 9.13 -9.13
CA LEU A 68 4.01 7.81 -9.68
C LEU A 68 4.35 7.84 -11.18
N ALA A 69 3.81 8.80 -11.93
CA ALA A 69 4.13 9.01 -13.33
C ALA A 69 5.56 9.53 -13.53
N THR A 70 6.16 10.11 -12.48
CA THR A 70 7.56 10.52 -12.50
C THR A 70 8.43 9.27 -12.27
N PRO A 71 9.36 8.93 -13.16
CA PRO A 71 10.30 7.84 -12.91
C PRO A 71 11.04 8.09 -11.60
N LYS A 72 11.15 7.07 -10.74
CA LYS A 72 12.07 7.13 -9.58
C LYS A 72 13.46 7.43 -10.14
N SER A 73 13.99 8.60 -9.82
CA SER A 73 15.35 8.96 -10.19
C SER A 73 16.30 7.93 -9.57
N SER A 74 17.12 7.30 -10.41
CA SER A 74 18.18 6.38 -10.02
C SER A 74 19.31 7.12 -9.29
N VAL A 75 19.04 7.68 -8.11
CA VAL A 75 20.06 8.32 -7.27
C VAL A 75 19.79 7.91 -5.83
N ASP A 76 20.05 6.64 -5.53
CA ASP A 76 20.26 6.09 -4.18
C ASP A 76 20.94 4.71 -4.36
N GLN A 77 22.15 4.72 -4.92
CA GLN A 77 23.11 3.62 -4.83
C GLN A 77 24.51 4.22 -4.72
N TYR A 78 24.94 4.51 -3.48
CA TYR A 78 26.33 4.44 -3.02
C TYR A 78 26.35 4.15 -1.53
#